data_AF-A0A1E5JUV6-F1
#
_entry.id   AF-A0A1E5JUV6-F1
#
_cell.length_a   1.000
_cell.length_b   1.000
_cell.length_c   1.000
_cell.angle_alpha   90.00
_cell.angle_beta   90.00
_cell.angle_gamma   90.00
#
_symmetry.space_group_name_H-M   'P 1'
#
loop_
_entity.id
_entity.type
_entity.pdbx_description
1 polymer ?
#
loop_
_entity_poly.entity_id
_entity_poly.type
_entity_poly.pdbx_seq_one_letter_code
_entity_poly.pdbx_strand_id
1 'polypeptide(L)'
;MHEIKLDGYRIIALIHNEQIRLKSRNNKDWTNDLLSVVDALKQLALPQAILDGEVVLLDKHGKSDFQLLQNTIKLNPNAPYVYYLFDILYYEQFDLRTLPLLKRKAILKNVLEGQNKMLRFSDHIIGEGSFLFHRACELGLEGIISKQIDSPYISGRTKRWLKIKCLMRQEFIIGGYSVPTSSRKYFRALYLGVYNEQGELDYTGNVGTGFSEASLKEVFALLQKIPAKQKPFAKEIPGSQSVVWVQPKLVAEVEFTHWTERGHLRHPSFKGLRLDKKPGEVFREQKTASENKDKKMEQGEAKNNKAYSLRIKMTHPDKVLYPEDGITKKDLLNYYEYVYDYIMPFIKNRPISLLRCPENWHDCFFQRHYIDSTPKVLKAITIETKKRKSPIFI
;
A
#
# COMPACT_ATOMS: atom_id res chain seq x y z
N MET A 1 -7.64 10.45 -17.53
CA MET A 1 -8.67 9.59 -16.91
C MET A 1 -8.06 8.83 -15.75
N HIS A 2 -8.87 8.42 -14.80
CA HIS A 2 -8.42 7.84 -13.53
C HIS A 2 -9.24 6.58 -13.23
N GLU A 3 -8.54 5.49 -12.91
CA GLU A 3 -9.11 4.19 -12.53
C GLU A 3 -8.67 3.84 -11.11
N ILE A 4 -9.45 3.02 -10.40
CA ILE A 4 -9.00 2.45 -9.12
C ILE A 4 -7.79 1.55 -9.37
N LYS A 5 -6.77 1.70 -8.54
CA LYS A 5 -5.64 0.76 -8.54
C LYS A 5 -6.07 -0.51 -7.82
N LEU A 6 -6.13 -1.58 -8.58
CA LEU A 6 -6.38 -2.92 -8.07
C LEU A 6 -5.09 -3.58 -7.60
N ASP A 7 -5.26 -4.49 -6.64
CA ASP A 7 -4.19 -5.24 -6.00
C ASP A 7 -4.30 -6.72 -6.38
N GLY A 8 -3.52 -7.15 -7.37
CA GLY A 8 -3.64 -8.47 -7.97
C GLY A 8 -2.45 -8.88 -8.83
N TYR A 9 -2.72 -9.77 -9.80
CA TYR A 9 -1.78 -10.09 -10.86
C TYR A 9 -2.24 -9.52 -12.18
N ARG A 10 -1.39 -8.72 -12.82
CA ARG A 10 -1.59 -8.30 -14.20
C ARG A 10 -1.50 -9.50 -15.14
N ILE A 11 -2.56 -9.71 -15.91
CA ILE A 11 -2.70 -10.78 -16.89
C ILE A 11 -2.97 -10.17 -18.26
N ILE A 12 -2.35 -10.74 -19.29
CA ILE A 12 -2.72 -10.57 -20.69
C ILE A 12 -3.45 -11.85 -21.10
N ALA A 13 -4.70 -11.70 -21.53
CA ALA A 13 -5.47 -12.79 -22.11
C ALA A 13 -5.30 -12.78 -23.62
N LEU A 14 -4.80 -13.89 -24.16
CA LEU A 14 -4.72 -14.17 -25.60
C LEU A 14 -5.88 -15.11 -25.93
N ILE A 15 -6.78 -14.65 -26.80
CA ILE A 15 -8.01 -15.35 -27.17
C ILE A 15 -7.96 -15.65 -28.66
N HIS A 16 -8.21 -16.91 -29.01
CA HIS A 16 -8.42 -17.37 -30.37
C HIS A 16 -9.51 -18.44 -30.37
N ASN A 17 -10.75 -18.01 -30.60
CA ASN A 17 -11.97 -18.79 -30.39
C ASN A 17 -11.96 -19.40 -28.96
N GLU A 18 -12.13 -20.72 -28.86
CA GLU A 18 -12.11 -21.48 -27.61
C GLU A 18 -10.71 -21.61 -26.96
N GLN A 19 -9.64 -21.21 -27.66
CA GLN A 19 -8.28 -21.30 -27.16
C GLN A 19 -7.92 -20.02 -26.37
N ILE A 20 -7.88 -20.14 -25.05
CA ILE A 20 -7.49 -19.07 -24.14
C ILE A 20 -6.11 -19.35 -23.55
N ARG A 21 -5.23 -18.34 -23.57
CA ARG A 21 -3.97 -18.36 -22.82
C ARG A 21 -3.87 -17.12 -21.95
N LEU A 22 -3.58 -17.33 -20.67
CA LEU A 22 -3.40 -16.27 -19.68
C LEU A 22 -1.92 -16.13 -19.36
N LYS A 23 -1.36 -14.95 -19.63
CA LYS A 23 0.07 -14.68 -19.43
C LYS A 23 0.28 -13.57 -18.42
N SER A 24 1.19 -13.79 -17.48
CA SER A 24 1.60 -12.72 -16.58
C SER A 24 2.44 -11.66 -17.30
N ARG A 25 2.67 -10.53 -16.60
CA ARG A 25 3.59 -9.47 -17.03
C ARG A 25 4.95 -9.98 -17.54
N ASN A 26 5.46 -11.06 -16.96
CA ASN A 26 6.78 -11.64 -17.29
C ASN A 26 6.65 -12.89 -18.21
N ASN A 27 5.57 -12.98 -18.99
CA ASN A 27 5.30 -14.03 -19.98
C ASN A 27 5.23 -15.46 -19.40
N LYS A 28 4.97 -15.59 -18.09
CA LYS A 28 4.65 -16.90 -17.48
C LYS A 28 3.23 -17.28 -17.86
N ASP A 29 3.01 -18.55 -18.17
CA ASP A 29 1.68 -19.09 -18.44
C ASP A 29 0.97 -19.40 -17.12
N TRP A 30 -0.21 -18.82 -16.91
CA TRP A 30 -1.08 -18.99 -15.73
C TRP A 30 -2.43 -19.61 -16.11
N THR A 31 -2.55 -20.15 -17.32
CA THR A 31 -3.84 -20.67 -17.84
C THR A 31 -4.42 -21.76 -16.93
N ASN A 32 -3.58 -22.66 -16.42
CA ASN A 32 -4.00 -23.75 -15.55
C ASN A 32 -4.26 -23.32 -14.10
N ASP A 33 -3.73 -22.17 -13.67
CA ASP A 33 -3.93 -21.63 -12.32
C ASP A 33 -5.21 -20.76 -12.23
N LEU A 34 -5.83 -20.43 -13.37
CA LEU A 34 -6.93 -19.47 -13.50
C LEU A 34 -8.07 -20.03 -14.37
N LEU A 35 -8.41 -21.31 -14.19
CA LEU A 35 -9.40 -22.02 -15.01
C LEU A 35 -10.78 -21.36 -15.00
N SER A 36 -11.24 -20.85 -13.86
CA SER A 36 -12.52 -20.14 -13.82
C SER A 36 -12.52 -18.89 -14.71
N VAL A 37 -11.38 -18.18 -14.83
CA VAL A 37 -11.25 -17.00 -15.72
C VAL A 37 -11.26 -17.45 -17.18
N VAL A 38 -10.60 -18.57 -17.49
CA VAL A 38 -10.61 -19.17 -18.83
C VAL A 38 -12.04 -19.48 -19.26
N ASP A 39 -12.82 -20.14 -18.40
CA ASP A 39 -14.20 -20.50 -18.70
C ASP A 39 -15.08 -19.26 -18.90
N ALA A 40 -14.88 -18.21 -18.10
CA ALA A 40 -15.59 -16.95 -18.27
C ALA A 40 -15.26 -16.26 -19.60
N LEU A 41 -13.98 -16.31 -20.04
CA LEU A 41 -13.54 -15.73 -21.31
C LEU A 41 -14.08 -16.51 -22.51
N LYS A 42 -14.18 -17.85 -22.43
CA LYS A 42 -14.81 -18.67 -23.49
C LYS A 42 -16.28 -18.30 -23.71
N GLN A 43 -17.01 -17.97 -22.64
CA GLN A 43 -18.41 -17.56 -22.73
C GLN A 43 -18.63 -16.25 -23.51
N LEU A 44 -17.60 -15.40 -23.66
CA LEU A 44 -17.69 -14.22 -24.53
C LEU A 44 -17.70 -14.58 -26.03
N ALA A 45 -17.33 -15.82 -26.39
CA ALA A 45 -17.30 -16.33 -27.76
C ALA A 45 -16.56 -15.41 -28.74
N LEU A 46 -15.46 -14.77 -28.29
CA LEU A 46 -14.70 -13.85 -29.12
C LEU A 46 -13.84 -14.62 -30.13
N PRO A 47 -13.85 -14.25 -31.42
CA PRO A 47 -13.08 -14.97 -32.44
C PRO A 47 -11.57 -14.79 -32.24
N GLN A 48 -11.11 -13.55 -32.06
CA GLN A 48 -9.71 -13.26 -31.75
C GLN A 48 -9.61 -11.96 -30.96
N ALA A 49 -8.93 -11.98 -29.81
CA ALA A 49 -8.74 -10.78 -29.00
C ALA A 49 -7.49 -10.87 -28.11
N ILE A 50 -6.93 -9.69 -27.80
CA ILE A 50 -5.91 -9.55 -26.75
C ILE A 50 -6.43 -8.55 -25.73
N LEU A 51 -6.66 -9.02 -24.50
CA LEU A 51 -7.20 -8.21 -23.41
C LEU A 51 -6.13 -8.03 -22.31
N ASP A 52 -6.10 -6.86 -21.70
CA ASP A 52 -5.20 -6.51 -20.59
C ASP A 52 -6.00 -6.13 -19.35
N GLY A 53 -5.63 -6.72 -18.23
CA GLY A 53 -6.38 -6.58 -17.00
C GLY A 53 -5.63 -7.00 -15.75
N GLU A 54 -6.31 -6.89 -14.62
CA GLU A 54 -5.84 -7.34 -13.31
C GLU A 54 -6.75 -8.44 -12.78
N VAL A 55 -6.19 -9.61 -12.49
CA VAL A 55 -6.89 -10.69 -11.79
C VAL A 55 -6.73 -10.50 -10.29
N VAL A 56 -7.86 -10.49 -9.57
CA VAL A 56 -7.91 -10.30 -8.13
C VAL A 56 -8.78 -11.38 -7.47
N LEU A 57 -8.61 -11.56 -6.15
CA LEU A 57 -9.65 -12.11 -5.28
C LEU A 57 -10.20 -10.98 -4.41
N LEU A 58 -11.51 -10.98 -4.21
CA LEU A 58 -12.20 -10.01 -3.37
C LEU A 58 -12.40 -10.59 -1.97
N ASP A 59 -12.20 -9.76 -0.96
CA ASP A 59 -12.55 -10.09 0.42
C ASP A 59 -14.08 -10.01 0.66
N LYS A 60 -14.50 -10.27 1.90
CA LYS A 60 -15.91 -10.20 2.31
C LYS A 60 -16.55 -8.81 2.17
N HIS A 61 -15.75 -7.76 2.00
CA HIS A 61 -16.19 -6.38 1.78
C HIS A 61 -16.12 -5.97 0.30
N GLY A 62 -15.74 -6.89 -0.60
CA GLY A 62 -15.63 -6.63 -2.03
C GLY A 62 -14.34 -5.93 -2.45
N LYS A 63 -13.33 -5.85 -1.56
CA LYS A 63 -12.04 -5.21 -1.83
C LYS A 63 -11.03 -6.25 -2.34
N SER A 64 -10.19 -5.86 -3.31
CA SER A 64 -9.11 -6.74 -3.78
C SER A 64 -8.11 -7.02 -2.67
N ASP A 65 -7.85 -8.30 -2.39
CA ASP A 65 -6.90 -8.77 -1.38
C ASP A 65 -5.83 -9.64 -2.04
N PHE A 66 -4.62 -9.09 -2.12
CA PHE A 66 -3.48 -9.76 -2.75
C PHE A 66 -2.98 -10.96 -1.95
N GLN A 67 -3.05 -10.93 -0.62
CA GLN A 67 -2.60 -12.04 0.22
C GLN A 67 -3.55 -13.22 0.03
N LEU A 68 -4.86 -12.95 -0.01
CA LEU A 68 -5.88 -13.94 -0.34
C LEU A 68 -5.64 -14.53 -1.74
N LEU A 69 -5.40 -13.68 -2.75
CA LEU A 69 -5.08 -14.11 -4.11
C LEU A 69 -3.89 -15.07 -4.15
N GLN A 70 -2.78 -14.67 -3.53
CA GLN A 70 -1.56 -15.47 -3.51
C GLN A 70 -1.75 -16.84 -2.85
N ASN A 71 -2.40 -16.87 -1.68
CA ASN A 71 -2.62 -18.12 -0.96
C ASN A 71 -3.53 -19.07 -1.74
N THR A 72 -4.36 -18.56 -2.64
CA THR A 72 -5.38 -19.35 -3.36
C THR A 72 -4.92 -19.80 -4.74
N ILE A 73 -4.19 -18.96 -5.47
CA ILE A 73 -3.97 -19.11 -6.92
C ILE A 73 -3.30 -20.43 -7.33
N LYS A 74 -2.46 -20.99 -6.45
CA LYS A 74 -1.78 -22.27 -6.70
C LYS A 74 -2.53 -23.50 -6.18
N LEU A 75 -3.56 -23.29 -5.35
CA LEU A 75 -4.28 -24.34 -4.65
C LEU A 75 -5.66 -24.61 -5.28
N ASN A 76 -6.30 -23.56 -5.79
CA ASN A 76 -7.65 -23.65 -6.33
C ASN A 76 -7.76 -22.89 -7.66
N PRO A 77 -7.57 -23.56 -8.80
CA PRO A 77 -7.68 -22.91 -10.11
C PRO A 77 -9.11 -22.48 -10.47
N ASN A 78 -10.12 -22.97 -9.75
CA ASN A 78 -11.54 -22.66 -9.94
C ASN A 78 -12.09 -21.68 -8.88
N ALA A 79 -11.22 -21.02 -8.12
CA ALA A 79 -11.66 -20.01 -7.15
C ALA A 79 -12.43 -18.86 -7.84
N PRO A 80 -13.23 -18.07 -7.10
CA PRO A 80 -14.02 -16.99 -7.68
C PRO A 80 -13.17 -15.75 -7.98
N TYR A 81 -12.14 -15.90 -8.81
CA TYR A 81 -11.31 -14.80 -9.30
C TYR A 81 -12.17 -13.76 -10.00
N VAL A 82 -11.77 -12.49 -9.94
CA VAL A 82 -12.38 -11.43 -10.72
C VAL A 82 -11.31 -10.85 -11.62
N TYR A 83 -11.57 -10.82 -12.92
CA TYR A 83 -10.67 -10.26 -13.92
C TYR A 83 -11.18 -8.88 -14.34
N TYR A 84 -10.56 -7.84 -13.78
CA TYR A 84 -10.85 -6.45 -14.14
C TYR A 84 -10.08 -6.08 -15.40
N LEU A 85 -10.79 -6.02 -16.51
CA LEU A 85 -10.28 -5.69 -17.82
C LEU A 85 -10.24 -4.17 -17.99
N PHE A 86 -9.06 -3.62 -18.26
CA PHE A 86 -8.87 -2.18 -18.38
C PHE A 86 -8.39 -1.72 -19.76
N ASP A 87 -7.97 -2.63 -20.65
CA ASP A 87 -7.59 -2.32 -22.04
C ASP A 87 -7.88 -3.49 -23.00
N ILE A 88 -8.01 -3.19 -24.30
CA ILE A 88 -8.10 -4.14 -25.41
C ILE A 88 -7.07 -3.76 -26.46
N LEU A 89 -6.16 -4.68 -26.78
CA LEU A 89 -5.00 -4.41 -27.61
C LEU A 89 -5.20 -4.87 -29.05
N TYR A 90 -6.03 -5.89 -29.24
CA TYR A 90 -6.31 -6.49 -30.53
C TYR A 90 -7.72 -7.06 -30.50
N TYR A 91 -8.46 -6.91 -31.60
CA TYR A 91 -9.81 -7.44 -31.74
C TYR A 91 -10.08 -7.82 -33.20
N GLU A 92 -10.50 -9.06 -33.42
CA GLU A 92 -10.69 -9.70 -34.72
C GLU A 92 -9.44 -9.65 -35.61
N GLN A 93 -9.38 -8.72 -36.58
CA GLN A 93 -8.23 -8.51 -37.47
C GLN A 93 -7.50 -7.18 -37.22
N PHE A 94 -7.89 -6.44 -36.18
CA PHE A 94 -7.42 -5.08 -35.96
C PHE A 94 -6.49 -4.97 -34.76
N ASP A 95 -5.27 -4.47 -35.00
CA ASP A 95 -4.38 -4.00 -33.94
C ASP A 95 -4.85 -2.64 -33.44
N LEU A 96 -5.32 -2.61 -32.20
CA LEU A 96 -5.91 -1.42 -31.59
C LEU A 96 -4.88 -0.57 -30.84
N ARG A 97 -3.63 -1.02 -30.70
CA ARG A 97 -2.62 -0.36 -29.84
C ARG A 97 -2.31 1.08 -30.28
N THR A 98 -2.45 1.39 -31.56
CA THR A 98 -2.23 2.74 -32.09
C THR A 98 -3.39 3.71 -31.79
N LEU A 99 -4.57 3.19 -31.46
CA LEU A 99 -5.74 4.01 -31.15
C LEU A 99 -5.58 4.72 -29.79
N PRO A 100 -6.18 5.90 -29.62
CA PRO A 100 -6.35 6.54 -28.32
C PRO A 100 -6.96 5.60 -27.27
N LEU A 101 -6.44 5.65 -26.04
CA LEU A 101 -6.91 4.83 -24.91
C LEU A 101 -8.43 4.94 -24.70
N LEU A 102 -9.01 6.13 -24.85
CA LEU A 102 -10.46 6.31 -24.70
C LEU A 102 -11.25 5.48 -25.75
N LYS A 103 -10.77 5.39 -27.00
CA LYS A 103 -11.39 4.55 -28.04
C LYS A 103 -11.26 3.07 -27.70
N ARG A 104 -10.08 2.63 -27.25
CA ARG A 104 -9.86 1.24 -26.83
C ARG A 104 -10.80 0.86 -25.68
N LYS A 105 -10.96 1.72 -24.67
CA LYS A 105 -11.91 1.46 -23.56
C LYS A 105 -13.37 1.41 -24.03
N ALA A 106 -13.78 2.23 -24.99
CA ALA A 106 -15.12 2.15 -25.56
C ALA A 106 -15.36 0.81 -26.26
N ILE A 107 -14.40 0.35 -27.08
CA ILE A 107 -14.45 -0.97 -27.72
C ILE A 107 -14.52 -2.08 -26.67
N LEU A 108 -13.64 -2.04 -25.66
CA LEU A 108 -13.63 -3.02 -24.58
C LEU A 108 -14.98 -3.08 -23.84
N LYS A 109 -15.59 -1.92 -23.57
CA LYS A 109 -16.89 -1.86 -22.89
C LYS A 109 -17.97 -2.58 -23.70
N ASN A 110 -17.99 -2.38 -25.02
CA ASN A 110 -18.94 -3.06 -25.90
C ASN A 110 -18.65 -4.57 -25.98
N VAL A 111 -17.38 -4.98 -26.05
CA VAL A 111 -16.97 -6.39 -26.04
C VAL A 111 -17.39 -7.11 -24.76
N LEU A 112 -17.47 -6.39 -23.64
CA LEU A 112 -17.90 -6.91 -22.34
C LEU A 112 -19.39 -6.69 -22.08
N GLU A 113 -20.20 -6.34 -23.09
CA GLU A 113 -21.65 -6.23 -22.94
C GLU A 113 -22.25 -7.56 -22.48
N GLY A 114 -22.75 -7.58 -21.25
CA GLY A 114 -23.26 -8.77 -20.57
C GLY A 114 -22.89 -8.75 -19.09
N GLN A 115 -23.76 -9.29 -18.23
CA GLN A 115 -23.47 -9.36 -16.80
C GLN A 115 -22.66 -10.63 -16.49
N ASN A 116 -21.34 -10.56 -16.67
CA ASN A 116 -20.44 -11.58 -16.14
C ASN A 116 -19.89 -11.11 -14.78
N LYS A 117 -20.14 -11.87 -13.70
CA LYS A 117 -19.66 -11.51 -12.35
C LYS A 117 -18.13 -11.55 -12.24
N MET A 118 -17.50 -12.34 -13.11
CA MET A 118 -16.10 -12.68 -13.13
C MET A 118 -15.28 -11.77 -14.04
N LEU A 119 -15.81 -11.38 -15.20
CA LEU A 119 -15.18 -10.44 -16.11
C LEU A 119 -15.79 -9.05 -15.91
N ARG A 120 -14.98 -8.10 -15.43
CA ARG A 120 -15.47 -6.76 -15.12
C ARG A 120 -14.72 -5.73 -15.94
N PHE A 121 -15.47 -4.82 -16.55
CA PHE A 121 -14.87 -3.60 -17.08
C PHE A 121 -14.33 -2.76 -15.91
N SER A 122 -13.06 -2.38 -15.98
CA SER A 122 -12.46 -1.44 -15.03
C SER A 122 -12.93 -0.03 -15.38
N ASP A 123 -13.88 0.47 -14.59
CA ASP A 123 -14.47 1.79 -14.82
C ASP A 123 -13.51 2.94 -14.48
N HIS A 124 -13.80 4.11 -15.02
CA HIS A 124 -12.92 5.27 -14.96
C HIS A 124 -13.68 6.59 -14.84
N ILE A 125 -13.02 7.60 -14.28
CA ILE A 125 -13.49 8.98 -14.26
C ILE A 125 -12.58 9.83 -15.15
N ILE A 126 -13.16 10.75 -15.91
CA ILE A 126 -12.44 11.79 -16.65
C ILE A 126 -12.47 13.07 -15.80
N GLY A 127 -11.29 13.63 -15.50
CA GLY A 127 -11.18 14.71 -14.51
C GLY A 127 -11.24 14.20 -13.07
N GLU A 128 -11.28 15.12 -12.10
CA GLU A 128 -11.51 14.82 -10.68
C GLU A 128 -10.55 13.78 -10.06
N GLY A 129 -9.32 13.67 -10.58
CA GLY A 129 -8.35 12.68 -10.12
C GLY A 129 -8.00 12.83 -8.64
N SER A 130 -7.95 14.06 -8.13
CA SER A 130 -7.75 14.33 -6.71
C SER A 130 -8.90 13.77 -5.87
N PHE A 131 -10.15 14.02 -6.26
CA PHE A 131 -11.33 13.49 -5.55
C PHE A 131 -11.31 11.96 -5.53
N LEU A 132 -11.12 11.31 -6.68
CA LEU A 132 -11.07 9.85 -6.76
C LEU A 132 -9.93 9.29 -5.90
N PHE A 133 -8.76 9.94 -5.90
CA PHE A 133 -7.64 9.53 -5.06
C PHE A 133 -7.98 9.60 -3.57
N HIS A 134 -8.51 10.73 -3.07
CA HIS A 134 -8.88 10.88 -1.66
C HIS A 134 -9.91 9.82 -1.25
N ARG A 135 -10.94 9.60 -2.08
CA ARG A 135 -11.95 8.55 -1.82
C ARG A 135 -11.36 7.15 -1.84
N ALA A 136 -10.46 6.85 -2.77
CA ALA A 136 -9.76 5.57 -2.79
C ALA A 136 -9.00 5.34 -1.47
N CYS A 137 -8.35 6.37 -0.93
CA CYS A 137 -7.61 6.28 0.33
C CYS A 137 -8.52 6.16 1.55
N GLU A 138 -9.63 6.90 1.62
CA GLU A 138 -10.64 6.78 2.68
C GLU A 138 -11.24 5.37 2.75
N LEU A 139 -11.47 4.75 1.58
CA LEU A 139 -11.94 3.37 1.46
C LEU A 139 -10.83 2.33 1.66
N GLY A 140 -9.61 2.78 1.98
CA GLY A 140 -8.44 1.92 2.20
C GLY A 140 -7.96 1.18 0.96
N LEU A 141 -8.37 1.59 -0.25
CA LEU A 141 -7.89 1.02 -1.51
C LEU A 141 -6.42 1.39 -1.72
N GLU A 142 -5.73 0.70 -2.62
CA GLU A 142 -4.29 0.94 -2.82
C GLU A 142 -4.00 2.33 -3.41
N GLY A 143 -4.93 2.87 -4.21
CA GLY A 143 -4.84 4.18 -4.82
C GLY A 143 -5.53 4.23 -6.18
N ILE A 144 -4.97 5.01 -7.10
CA ILE A 144 -5.49 5.17 -8.46
C ILE A 144 -4.41 5.00 -9.52
N ILE A 145 -4.84 4.67 -10.74
CA ILE A 145 -4.02 4.74 -11.95
C ILE A 145 -4.53 5.89 -12.81
N SER A 146 -3.69 6.90 -13.02
CA SER A 146 -3.98 8.02 -13.91
C SER A 146 -3.39 7.75 -15.29
N LYS A 147 -4.25 7.66 -16.31
CA LYS A 147 -3.86 7.33 -17.68
C LYS A 147 -4.18 8.51 -18.61
N GLN A 148 -3.27 8.78 -19.54
CA GLN A 148 -3.46 9.80 -20.56
C GLN A 148 -4.44 9.30 -21.65
N ILE A 149 -5.54 10.03 -21.86
CA ILE A 149 -6.72 9.55 -22.61
C ILE A 149 -6.50 9.37 -24.12
N ASP A 150 -5.60 10.16 -24.70
CA ASP A 150 -5.25 10.18 -26.11
C ASP A 150 -4.02 9.30 -26.42
N SER A 151 -3.45 8.64 -25.41
CA SER A 151 -2.22 7.88 -25.58
C SER A 151 -2.44 6.53 -26.29
N PRO A 152 -1.53 6.16 -27.23
CA PRO A 152 -1.48 4.80 -27.73
C PRO A 152 -1.00 3.84 -26.63
N TYR A 153 -1.23 2.54 -26.83
CA TYR A 153 -0.67 1.52 -25.96
C TYR A 153 0.81 1.31 -26.27
N ILE A 154 1.66 1.60 -25.30
CA ILE A 154 3.12 1.44 -25.41
C ILE A 154 3.57 0.38 -24.42
N SER A 155 4.18 -0.68 -24.93
CA SER A 155 4.78 -1.73 -24.09
C SER A 155 5.95 -1.18 -23.28
N GLY A 156 6.05 -1.60 -22.02
CA GLY A 156 7.15 -1.19 -21.13
C GLY A 156 6.80 -0.04 -20.18
N ARG A 157 7.83 0.59 -19.60
CA ARG A 157 7.67 1.68 -18.62
C ARG A 157 7.50 3.01 -19.34
N THR A 158 6.40 3.70 -19.08
CA THR A 158 6.12 5.03 -19.65
C THR A 158 5.57 5.96 -18.57
N LYS A 159 5.59 7.28 -18.85
CA LYS A 159 4.94 8.30 -18.01
C LYS A 159 3.45 8.52 -18.36
N ARG A 160 2.90 7.76 -19.33
CA ARG A 160 1.51 7.92 -19.77
C ARG A 160 0.52 7.32 -18.76
N TRP A 161 0.98 6.37 -17.94
CA TRP A 161 0.22 5.73 -16.87
C TRP A 161 0.95 5.95 -15.56
N LEU A 162 0.34 6.71 -14.66
CA LEU A 162 0.92 7.07 -13.37
C LEU A 162 0.17 6.35 -12.26
N LYS A 163 0.92 5.65 -11.41
CA LYS A 163 0.40 5.02 -10.20
C LYS A 163 0.46 6.04 -9.06
N ILE A 164 -0.68 6.32 -8.45
CA ILE A 164 -0.77 7.24 -7.31
C ILE A 164 -1.31 6.42 -6.15
N LYS A 165 -0.44 6.07 -5.19
CA LYS A 165 -0.75 5.14 -4.10
C LYS A 165 -1.08 5.91 -2.81
N CYS A 166 -2.02 5.38 -2.03
CA CYS A 166 -2.42 5.96 -0.74
C CYS A 166 -1.35 5.75 0.34
N LEU A 167 -0.70 4.59 0.31
CA LEU A 167 0.42 4.23 1.18
C LEU A 167 1.62 3.85 0.32
N MET A 168 2.83 3.98 0.87
CA MET A 168 4.02 3.52 0.18
C MET A 168 3.98 1.99 0.17
N ARG A 169 4.01 1.40 -1.01
CA ARG A 169 4.02 -0.05 -1.18
C ARG A 169 5.00 -0.39 -2.28
N GLN A 170 5.94 -1.28 -2.01
CA GLN A 170 7.00 -1.61 -2.93
C GLN A 170 7.37 -3.09 -2.80
N GLU A 171 8.02 -3.61 -3.85
CA GLU A 171 8.70 -4.88 -3.78
C GLU A 171 10.10 -4.77 -3.14
N PHE A 172 10.47 -5.83 -2.43
CA PHE A 172 11.74 -6.02 -1.73
C PHE A 172 12.21 -7.45 -1.90
N ILE A 173 13.51 -7.66 -1.91
CA ILE A 173 14.14 -8.97 -1.97
C ILE A 173 14.32 -9.47 -0.54
N ILE A 174 13.95 -10.73 -0.29
CA ILE A 174 14.19 -11.37 1.01
C ILE A 174 15.62 -11.92 1.02
N GLY A 175 16.45 -11.40 1.92
CA GLY A 175 17.84 -11.85 2.11
C GLY A 175 18.07 -12.69 3.37
N GLY A 176 17.10 -12.74 4.29
CA GLY A 176 17.20 -13.54 5.51
C GLY A 176 15.94 -13.48 6.36
N TYR A 177 15.94 -14.23 7.45
CA TYR A 177 14.88 -14.18 8.46
C TYR A 177 15.46 -14.35 9.87
N SER A 178 14.87 -13.68 10.86
CA SER A 178 15.23 -13.90 12.26
C SER A 178 14.52 -15.13 12.80
N VAL A 179 15.26 -15.96 13.54
CA VAL A 179 14.69 -17.10 14.27
C VAL A 179 13.56 -16.63 15.21
N PRO A 180 12.53 -17.45 15.41
CA PRO A 180 11.45 -17.11 16.31
C PRO A 180 11.95 -17.03 17.76
N THR A 181 11.45 -16.05 18.50
CA THR A 181 11.52 -15.99 19.97
C THR A 181 10.10 -16.15 20.50
N SER A 182 9.91 -17.01 21.50
CA SER A 182 8.61 -17.35 22.14
C SER A 182 7.57 -18.01 21.20
N SER A 183 6.28 -17.66 21.30
CA SER A 183 5.12 -18.42 20.80
C SER A 183 4.94 -18.48 19.27
N ARG A 184 5.81 -17.85 18.48
CA ARG A 184 5.69 -17.77 17.01
C ARG A 184 6.38 -18.97 16.34
N LYS A 185 5.65 -19.78 15.57
CA LYS A 185 6.11 -21.12 15.10
C LYS A 185 7.12 -21.16 13.94
N TYR A 186 7.46 -20.05 13.27
CA TYR A 186 8.26 -20.08 12.03
C TYR A 186 9.43 -19.09 12.00
N PHE A 187 9.15 -17.79 11.91
CA PHE A 187 10.16 -16.73 11.98
C PHE A 187 9.55 -15.47 12.61
N ARG A 188 10.40 -14.59 13.16
CA ARG A 188 9.95 -13.33 13.75
C ARG A 188 9.82 -12.20 12.72
N ALA A 189 10.78 -12.07 11.80
CA ALA A 189 10.77 -11.05 10.76
C ALA A 189 11.61 -11.49 9.56
N LEU A 190 11.30 -10.97 8.38
CA LEU A 190 12.12 -11.07 7.17
C LEU A 190 13.06 -9.87 7.07
N TYR A 191 14.28 -10.10 6.59
CA TYR A 191 15.27 -9.08 6.29
C TYR A 191 15.17 -8.74 4.81
N LEU A 192 14.97 -7.46 4.51
CA LEU A 192 14.58 -6.99 3.19
C LEU A 192 15.69 -6.14 2.56
N GLY A 193 15.79 -6.20 1.24
CA GLY A 193 16.66 -5.31 0.48
C GLY A 193 16.17 -4.96 -0.91
N VAL A 194 16.91 -4.08 -1.57
CA VAL A 194 16.73 -3.70 -2.97
C VAL A 194 18.09 -3.65 -3.64
N TYR A 195 18.17 -3.94 -4.94
CA TYR A 195 19.43 -3.74 -5.65
C TYR A 195 19.70 -2.25 -5.87
N ASN A 196 20.97 -1.86 -5.73
CA ASN A 196 21.48 -0.56 -6.13
C ASN A 196 22.02 -0.60 -7.58
N GLU A 197 22.49 0.54 -8.08
CA GLU A 197 23.02 0.66 -9.45
C GLU A 197 24.30 -0.15 -9.67
N GLN A 198 25.02 -0.47 -8.59
CA GLN A 198 26.22 -1.30 -8.58
C GLN A 198 25.89 -2.80 -8.55
N GLY A 199 24.60 -3.18 -8.52
CA GLY A 199 24.15 -4.57 -8.45
C GLY A 199 24.27 -5.20 -7.06
N GLU A 200 24.50 -4.40 -6.03
CA GLU A 200 24.60 -4.86 -4.65
C GLU A 200 23.25 -4.79 -3.93
N LEU A 201 23.00 -5.72 -3.01
CA LEU A 201 21.75 -5.77 -2.26
C LEU A 201 21.84 -4.89 -1.00
N ASP A 202 21.21 -3.72 -1.05
CA ASP A 202 21.14 -2.79 0.08
C ASP A 202 20.06 -3.20 1.08
N TYR A 203 20.42 -3.21 2.37
CA TYR A 203 19.49 -3.53 3.46
C TYR A 203 18.50 -2.38 3.71
N THR A 204 17.21 -2.70 3.69
CA THR A 204 16.11 -1.73 3.80
C THR A 204 15.32 -1.85 5.10
N GLY A 205 15.74 -2.73 6.01
CA GLY A 205 15.02 -3.00 7.25
C GLY A 205 14.35 -4.38 7.24
N ASN A 206 13.51 -4.58 8.25
CA ASN A 206 12.92 -5.85 8.58
C ASN A 206 11.39 -5.74 8.70
N VAL A 207 10.67 -6.77 8.23
CA VAL A 207 9.21 -6.85 8.30
C VAL A 207 8.77 -8.04 9.13
N GLY A 208 8.03 -7.78 10.21
CA GLY A 208 7.53 -8.81 11.14
C GLY A 208 6.00 -8.88 11.25
N THR A 209 5.28 -7.93 10.65
CA THR A 209 3.81 -7.81 10.69
C THR A 209 3.22 -8.07 9.30
N GLY A 210 1.89 -8.22 9.20
CA GLY A 210 1.20 -8.47 7.93
C GLY A 210 1.12 -9.95 7.49
N PHE A 211 1.60 -10.87 8.32
CA PHE A 211 1.51 -12.31 8.03
C PHE A 211 0.30 -12.95 8.72
N SER A 212 -0.47 -13.73 7.96
CA SER A 212 -1.33 -14.79 8.51
C SER A 212 -0.50 -16.02 8.90
N GLU A 213 -1.04 -16.91 9.74
CA GLU A 213 -0.36 -18.18 10.09
C GLU A 213 -0.05 -19.03 8.85
N ALA A 214 -0.99 -19.08 7.90
CA ALA A 214 -0.80 -19.77 6.62
C ALA A 214 0.37 -19.17 5.82
N SER A 215 0.43 -17.84 5.68
CA SER A 215 1.51 -17.17 4.95
C SER A 215 2.87 -17.31 5.65
N LEU A 216 2.93 -17.31 6.99
CA LEU A 216 4.18 -17.58 7.71
C LEU A 216 4.72 -18.96 7.36
N LYS A 217 3.85 -19.98 7.40
CA LYS A 217 4.22 -21.36 7.10
C LYS A 217 4.72 -21.51 5.66
N GLU A 218 4.00 -20.93 4.71
CA GLU A 218 4.34 -20.99 3.28
C GLU A 218 5.67 -20.32 2.99
N VAL A 219 5.83 -19.06 3.42
CA VAL A 219 7.06 -18.30 3.22
C VAL A 219 8.24 -19.02 3.86
N PHE A 220 8.08 -19.54 5.08
CA PHE A 220 9.13 -20.29 5.77
C PHE A 220 9.53 -21.54 4.98
N ALA A 221 8.58 -22.32 4.48
CA ALA A 221 8.85 -23.51 3.67
C ALA A 221 9.63 -23.19 2.38
N LEU A 222 9.39 -22.03 1.77
CA LEU A 222 10.16 -21.57 0.61
C LEU A 222 11.58 -21.15 1.01
N LEU A 223 11.74 -20.44 2.13
CA LEU A 223 13.05 -19.99 2.64
C LEU A 223 13.98 -21.16 2.97
N GLN A 224 13.44 -22.25 3.53
CA GLN A 224 14.23 -23.46 3.83
C GLN A 224 14.88 -24.10 2.59
N LYS A 225 14.35 -23.86 1.39
CA LYS A 225 14.86 -24.45 0.13
C LYS A 225 16.00 -23.65 -0.48
N ILE A 226 16.32 -22.47 0.05
CA ILE A 226 17.28 -21.53 -0.55
C ILE A 226 18.28 -20.97 0.48
N PRO A 227 18.95 -21.81 1.27
CA PRO A 227 19.93 -21.33 2.25
C PRO A 227 21.10 -20.61 1.56
N ALA A 228 21.57 -19.52 2.16
CA ALA A 228 22.81 -18.85 1.76
C ALA A 228 23.92 -19.13 2.77
N LYS A 229 25.12 -19.41 2.27
CA LYS A 229 26.32 -19.60 3.11
C LYS A 229 26.83 -18.30 3.70
N GLN A 230 26.55 -17.19 3.04
CA GLN A 230 27.04 -15.84 3.40
C GLN A 230 25.88 -14.85 3.41
N LYS A 231 26.06 -13.75 4.15
CA LYS A 231 25.14 -12.62 4.18
C LYS A 231 24.99 -12.04 2.76
N PRO A 232 23.77 -11.95 2.21
CA PRO A 232 23.57 -11.45 0.85
C PRO A 232 23.59 -9.91 0.77
N PHE A 233 23.54 -9.20 1.90
CA PHE A 233 23.53 -7.75 1.96
C PHE A 233 24.95 -7.17 1.93
N ALA A 234 25.14 -6.06 1.20
CA ALA A 234 26.44 -5.41 1.05
C ALA A 234 27.00 -4.90 2.39
N LYS A 235 26.18 -4.19 3.17
CA LYS A 235 26.58 -3.57 4.44
C LYS A 235 26.34 -4.50 5.63
N GLU A 236 27.11 -4.29 6.69
CA GLU A 236 26.86 -4.94 7.99
C GLU A 236 25.51 -4.51 8.57
N ILE A 237 24.83 -5.46 9.22
CA ILE A 237 23.49 -5.24 9.78
C ILE A 237 23.58 -5.39 11.30
N PRO A 238 23.46 -4.28 12.06
CA PRO A 238 23.51 -4.34 13.52
C PRO A 238 22.45 -5.29 14.09
N GLY A 239 22.85 -6.14 15.03
CA GLY A 239 21.93 -7.08 15.70
C GLY A 239 21.55 -8.32 14.88
N SER A 240 22.28 -8.66 13.81
CA SER A 240 21.99 -9.82 12.96
C SER A 240 22.45 -11.18 13.52
N GLN A 241 22.73 -11.29 14.82
CA GLN A 241 23.32 -12.48 15.44
C GLN A 241 22.41 -13.72 15.41
N SER A 242 21.09 -13.52 15.29
CA SER A 242 20.09 -14.60 15.25
C SER A 242 19.35 -14.64 13.91
N VAL A 243 20.06 -14.32 12.82
CA VAL A 243 19.53 -14.28 11.46
C VAL A 243 20.02 -15.48 10.66
N VAL A 244 19.09 -16.14 9.97
CA VAL A 244 19.39 -17.16 8.98
C VAL A 244 19.34 -16.51 7.60
N TRP A 245 20.45 -16.56 6.89
CA TRP A 245 20.58 -15.97 5.55
C TRP A 245 20.03 -16.90 4.47
N VAL A 246 19.39 -16.31 3.47
CA VAL A 246 18.86 -17.02 2.31
C VAL A 246 19.36 -16.40 1.02
N GLN A 247 19.35 -17.18 -0.06
CA GLN A 247 19.68 -16.67 -1.39
C GLN A 247 18.64 -15.62 -1.78
N PRO A 248 19.04 -14.49 -2.40
CA PRO A 248 18.14 -13.39 -2.78
C PRO A 248 17.26 -13.75 -3.99
N LYS A 249 16.40 -14.76 -3.82
CA LYS A 249 15.57 -15.38 -4.87
C LYS A 249 14.09 -15.06 -4.74
N LEU A 250 13.63 -14.70 -3.54
CA LEU A 250 12.23 -14.39 -3.27
C LEU A 250 12.03 -12.88 -3.20
N VAL A 251 10.97 -12.42 -3.86
CA VAL A 251 10.52 -11.04 -3.81
C VAL A 251 9.26 -10.98 -2.95
N ALA A 252 9.20 -10.03 -2.02
CA ALA A 252 8.05 -9.73 -1.19
C ALA A 252 7.53 -8.34 -1.51
N GLU A 253 6.21 -8.17 -1.50
CA GLU A 253 5.56 -6.88 -1.52
C GLU A 253 5.24 -6.44 -0.09
N VAL A 254 5.63 -5.20 0.22
CA VAL A 254 5.57 -4.64 1.57
C VAL A 254 5.01 -3.24 1.49
N GLU A 255 4.04 -2.97 2.35
CA GLU A 255 3.47 -1.64 2.59
C GLU A 255 4.16 -1.00 3.80
N PHE A 256 4.41 0.30 3.75
CA PHE A 256 5.12 1.06 4.77
C PHE A 256 4.69 2.53 4.73
N THR A 257 4.99 3.29 5.78
CA THR A 257 4.56 4.69 5.86
C THR A 257 5.49 5.63 5.08
N HIS A 258 6.79 5.49 5.28
CA HIS A 258 7.80 6.25 4.53
C HIS A 258 9.17 5.57 4.59
N TRP A 259 10.07 6.04 3.73
CA TRP A 259 11.50 5.76 3.83
C TRP A 259 12.14 6.69 4.87
N THR A 260 13.01 6.16 5.72
CA THR A 260 13.89 7.00 6.55
C THR A 260 15.03 7.58 5.72
N GLU A 261 15.71 8.61 6.24
CA GLU A 261 16.90 9.20 5.59
C GLU A 261 18.00 8.16 5.34
N ARG A 262 18.12 7.17 6.24
CA ARG A 262 19.05 6.04 6.11
C ARG A 262 18.60 4.96 5.12
N GLY A 263 17.47 5.16 4.43
CA GLY A 263 16.96 4.21 3.44
C GLY A 263 16.32 2.96 4.06
N HIS A 264 15.72 3.07 5.25
CA HIS A 264 14.97 1.98 5.87
C HIS A 264 13.46 2.20 5.83
N LEU A 265 12.69 1.13 5.93
CA LEU A 265 11.23 1.17 5.96
C LEU A 265 10.70 1.52 7.36
N ARG A 266 9.75 2.46 7.44
CA ARG A 266 9.00 2.75 8.66
C ARG A 266 7.65 2.05 8.65
N HIS A 267 7.34 1.35 9.76
CA HIS A 267 6.12 0.53 9.92
C HIS A 267 5.83 -0.43 8.75
N PRO A 268 6.81 -1.25 8.32
CA PRO A 268 6.59 -2.18 7.22
C PRO A 268 5.59 -3.27 7.62
N SER A 269 4.73 -3.65 6.68
CA SER A 269 3.74 -4.71 6.79
C SER A 269 3.76 -5.57 5.54
N PHE A 270 3.95 -6.88 5.70
CA PHE A 270 3.98 -7.83 4.61
C PHE A 270 2.61 -7.94 3.93
N LYS A 271 2.59 -7.97 2.60
CA LYS A 271 1.35 -8.15 1.82
C LYS A 271 1.32 -9.47 1.06
N GLY A 272 2.48 -9.95 0.60
CA GLY A 272 2.59 -11.22 -0.11
C GLY A 272 3.93 -11.35 -0.83
N LEU A 273 4.27 -12.54 -1.32
CA LEU A 273 5.37 -12.76 -2.26
C LEU A 273 4.98 -12.29 -3.67
N ARG A 274 5.97 -11.99 -4.51
CA ARG A 274 5.79 -11.66 -5.91
C ARG A 274 6.38 -12.76 -6.78
N LEU A 275 5.58 -13.82 -6.94
CA LEU A 275 5.95 -15.01 -7.73
C LEU A 275 6.10 -14.70 -9.23
N ASP A 276 5.51 -13.60 -9.68
CA ASP A 276 5.60 -13.07 -11.03
C ASP A 276 6.90 -12.29 -11.29
N LYS A 277 7.60 -11.80 -10.26
CA LYS A 277 8.76 -10.91 -10.40
C LYS A 277 10.09 -11.61 -10.18
N LYS A 278 11.12 -11.14 -10.91
CA LYS A 278 12.50 -11.56 -10.70
C LYS A 278 13.19 -10.62 -9.70
N PRO A 279 14.05 -11.12 -8.79
CA PRO A 279 14.79 -10.29 -7.85
C PRO A 279 15.61 -9.18 -8.53
N GLY A 280 16.24 -9.46 -9.67
CA GLY A 280 17.05 -8.47 -10.39
C GLY A 280 16.27 -7.28 -10.97
N GLU A 281 14.94 -7.28 -10.87
CA GLU A 281 14.07 -6.17 -11.31
C GLU A 281 13.64 -5.26 -10.14
N VAL A 282 14.12 -5.54 -8.91
CA VAL A 282 13.67 -4.88 -7.68
C VAL A 282 14.67 -3.81 -7.25
N PHE A 283 14.32 -2.57 -7.57
CA PHE A 283 15.06 -1.35 -7.21
C PHE A 283 14.19 -0.45 -6.34
N ARG A 284 14.81 0.48 -5.60
CA ARG A 284 14.08 1.49 -4.81
C ARG A 284 13.20 2.33 -5.73
N GLU A 285 11.90 2.37 -5.48
CA GLU A 285 10.99 3.29 -6.14
C GLU A 285 11.30 4.71 -5.64
N GLN A 286 11.89 5.53 -6.51
CA GLN A 286 12.01 6.96 -6.24
C GLN A 286 10.63 7.62 -6.41
N LYS A 287 10.25 8.50 -5.48
CA LYS A 287 9.20 9.49 -5.76
C LYS A 287 9.68 10.27 -6.97
N THR A 288 9.00 10.16 -8.11
CA THR A 288 9.17 11.15 -9.18
C THR A 288 8.76 12.49 -8.61
N ALA A 289 9.74 13.25 -8.12
CA ALA A 289 9.60 14.69 -8.04
C ALA A 289 9.26 15.13 -9.46
N SER A 290 8.08 15.75 -9.65
CA SER A 290 7.92 16.59 -10.83
C SER A 290 9.03 17.63 -10.73
N GLU A 291 9.94 17.61 -11.71
CA GLU A 291 11.03 18.56 -11.79
C GLU A 291 10.44 19.96 -11.71
N ASN A 292 10.85 20.69 -10.67
CA ASN A 292 10.64 22.12 -10.55
C ASN A 292 11.23 22.80 -11.77
N LYS A 293 10.39 23.20 -12.73
CA LYS A 293 10.62 24.29 -13.67
C LYS A 293 9.32 25.06 -13.90
N ASP A 294 9.24 26.18 -13.18
CA ASP A 294 8.59 27.45 -13.52
C ASP A 294 7.14 27.46 -14.02
N LYS A 295 6.25 28.11 -13.26
CA LYS A 295 6.06 29.57 -13.41
C LYS A 295 5.19 30.13 -12.28
N LYS A 296 5.60 31.33 -11.83
CA LYS A 296 4.77 32.28 -11.07
C LYS A 296 3.34 32.29 -11.61
N MET A 297 2.37 32.06 -10.74
CA MET A 297 1.00 32.51 -10.97
C MET A 297 0.49 33.18 -9.70
N GLU A 298 -0.19 34.28 -9.94
CA GLU A 298 -0.51 35.38 -9.06
C GLU A 298 -1.39 34.99 -7.87
N GLN A 299 -1.29 35.84 -6.84
CA GLN A 299 -2.23 35.92 -5.73
C GLN A 299 -3.67 36.06 -6.27
N GLY A 300 -4.44 34.98 -6.17
CA GLY A 300 -5.88 34.97 -6.35
C GLY A 300 -6.53 34.51 -5.04
N GLU A 301 -7.34 35.39 -4.46
CA GLU A 301 -8.00 35.25 -3.17
C GLU A 301 -8.76 33.92 -3.00
N ALA A 302 -8.45 33.21 -1.91
CA ALA A 302 -9.17 32.02 -1.49
C ALA A 302 -10.53 32.42 -0.87
N LYS A 303 -11.63 32.14 -1.58
CA LYS A 303 -12.96 32.07 -0.97
C LYS A 303 -13.28 30.63 -0.55
N ASN A 304 -13.37 30.47 0.77
CA ASN A 304 -14.24 29.58 1.55
C ASN A 304 -14.49 28.15 1.01
N ASN A 305 -13.83 27.17 1.63
CA ASN A 305 -14.48 25.92 1.96
C ASN A 305 -14.31 25.64 3.47
N LYS A 306 -15.45 25.53 4.14
CA LYS A 306 -15.60 25.36 5.59
C LYS A 306 -14.94 24.05 6.05
N ALA A 307 -13.75 24.15 6.63
CA ALA A 307 -13.26 23.16 7.56
C ALA A 307 -13.96 23.39 8.91
N TYR A 308 -14.41 22.32 9.55
CA TYR A 308 -14.91 22.35 10.93
C TYR A 308 -13.74 22.70 11.87
N SER A 309 -13.44 23.99 12.01
CA SER A 309 -12.45 24.46 12.98
C SER A 309 -13.11 24.47 14.36
N LEU A 310 -12.67 23.59 15.27
CA LEU A 310 -12.76 23.91 16.68
C LEU A 310 -11.89 25.15 16.88
N ARG A 311 -12.50 26.27 17.27
CA ARG A 311 -11.82 27.57 17.45
C ARG A 311 -10.89 27.54 18.67
N ILE A 312 -9.83 26.77 18.62
CA ILE A 312 -8.77 26.77 19.63
C ILE A 312 -7.80 27.90 19.25
N LYS A 313 -7.78 28.96 20.04
CA LYS A 313 -6.85 30.08 19.85
C LYS A 313 -5.43 29.61 20.19
N MET A 314 -4.63 29.31 19.17
CA MET A 314 -3.25 28.87 19.34
C MET A 314 -2.29 30.05 19.49
N THR A 315 -1.40 29.97 20.47
CA THR A 315 -0.20 30.83 20.56
C THR A 315 0.98 30.13 19.89
N HIS A 316 1.74 30.86 19.06
CA HIS A 316 2.93 30.36 18.35
C HIS A 316 2.68 29.05 17.56
N PRO A 317 1.81 29.06 16.53
CA PRO A 317 1.46 27.87 15.75
C PRO A 317 2.67 27.24 15.05
N ASP A 318 3.61 28.08 14.59
CA ASP A 318 4.79 27.65 13.84
C ASP A 318 5.95 27.19 14.76
N LYS A 319 5.76 27.20 16.09
CA LYS A 319 6.78 26.71 17.03
C LYS A 319 6.98 25.21 16.79
N VAL A 320 8.21 24.82 16.42
CA VAL A 320 8.61 23.42 16.30
C VAL A 320 8.67 22.78 17.67
N LEU A 321 7.88 21.72 17.88
CA LEU A 321 7.83 20.96 19.14
C LEU A 321 8.74 19.74 19.10
N TYR A 322 8.87 19.10 17.93
CA TYR A 322 9.73 17.95 17.70
C TYR A 322 10.73 18.29 16.58
N PRO A 323 11.90 18.87 16.91
CA PRO A 323 12.89 19.32 15.93
C PRO A 323 13.39 18.21 15.01
N GLU A 324 13.52 16.98 15.54
CA GLU A 324 13.90 15.78 14.79
C GLU A 324 12.98 15.51 13.58
N ASP A 325 11.68 15.82 13.76
CA ASP A 325 10.61 15.52 12.80
C ASP A 325 10.07 16.79 12.10
N GLY A 326 10.58 17.97 12.47
CA GLY A 326 10.08 19.27 12.00
C GLY A 326 8.63 19.57 12.37
N ILE A 327 8.03 18.85 13.33
CA ILE A 327 6.61 18.96 13.65
C ILE A 327 6.35 20.26 14.42
N THR A 328 5.48 21.09 13.88
CA THR A 328 5.05 22.33 14.53
C THR A 328 3.90 22.09 15.51
N LYS A 329 3.67 23.07 16.38
CA LYS A 329 2.52 23.08 17.30
C LYS A 329 1.18 22.99 16.53
N LYS A 330 1.11 23.58 15.33
CA LYS A 330 -0.05 23.52 14.45
C LYS A 330 -0.27 22.12 13.89
N ASP A 331 0.80 21.46 13.45
CA ASP A 331 0.72 20.09 12.93
C ASP A 331 0.23 19.11 13.99
N LEU A 332 0.69 19.28 15.23
CA LEU A 332 0.21 18.47 16.35
C LEU A 332 -1.28 18.69 16.63
N LEU A 333 -1.78 19.93 16.54
CA LEU A 333 -3.21 20.21 16.68
C LEU A 333 -4.01 19.56 15.54
N ASN A 334 -3.57 19.75 14.29
CA ASN A 334 -4.22 19.17 13.12
C ASN A 334 -4.30 17.64 13.24
N TYR A 335 -3.26 17.00 13.77
CA TYR A 335 -3.25 15.56 14.04
C TYR A 335 -4.33 15.17 15.05
N TYR A 336 -4.44 15.88 16.19
CA TYR A 336 -5.47 15.60 17.19
C TYR A 336 -6.89 15.89 16.71
N GLU A 337 -7.08 16.88 15.83
CA GLU A 337 -8.36 17.09 15.13
C GLU A 337 -8.68 15.93 14.19
N TYR A 338 -7.69 15.45 13.43
CA TYR A 338 -7.85 14.31 12.52
C TYR A 338 -8.21 13.00 13.25
N VAL A 339 -7.60 12.73 14.42
CA VAL A 339 -7.89 11.52 15.20
C VAL A 339 -8.98 11.70 16.26
N TYR A 340 -9.61 12.87 16.33
CA TYR A 340 -10.52 13.25 17.41
C TYR A 340 -11.60 12.19 17.67
N ASP A 341 -12.33 11.77 16.64
CA ASP A 341 -13.45 10.81 16.79
C ASP A 341 -12.98 9.42 17.23
N TYR A 342 -11.75 9.05 16.91
CA TYR A 342 -11.17 7.76 17.30
C TYR A 342 -10.63 7.77 18.72
N ILE A 343 -10.04 8.89 19.16
CA ILE A 343 -9.38 8.98 20.46
C ILE A 343 -10.33 9.43 21.57
N MET A 344 -11.31 10.28 21.26
CA MET A 344 -12.19 10.90 22.24
C MET A 344 -13.01 9.88 23.08
N PRO A 345 -13.54 8.78 22.52
CA PRO A 345 -14.24 7.76 23.30
C PRO A 345 -13.37 7.13 24.42
N PHE A 346 -12.05 7.16 24.26
CA PHE A 346 -11.10 6.59 25.21
C PHE A 346 -10.54 7.62 26.21
N ILE A 347 -10.71 8.92 25.95
CA ILE A 347 -10.19 9.99 26.81
C ILE A 347 -11.31 10.64 27.63
N LYS A 348 -12.50 10.85 27.03
CA LYS A 348 -13.61 11.54 27.68
C LYS A 348 -14.06 10.81 28.95
N ASN A 349 -14.27 11.59 30.02
CA ASN A 349 -14.76 11.09 31.32
C ASN A 349 -13.86 10.02 31.95
N ARG A 350 -12.55 10.03 31.68
CA ARG A 350 -11.60 9.09 32.27
C ARG A 350 -10.51 9.81 33.07
N PRO A 351 -10.02 9.18 34.16
CA PRO A 351 -8.88 9.71 34.87
C PRO A 351 -7.64 9.79 33.97
N ILE A 352 -7.05 10.98 33.83
CA ILE A 352 -5.83 11.18 33.01
C ILE A 352 -4.65 11.70 33.84
N SER A 353 -3.44 11.32 33.43
CA SER A 353 -2.19 11.94 33.88
C SER A 353 -1.64 12.77 32.74
N LEU A 354 -1.47 14.08 32.94
CA LEU A 354 -0.95 14.97 31.91
C LEU A 354 0.57 14.88 31.89
N LEU A 355 1.15 14.55 30.75
CA LEU A 355 2.58 14.69 30.53
C LEU A 355 2.86 16.15 30.12
N ARG A 356 3.64 16.86 30.92
CA ARG A 356 4.00 18.27 30.70
C ARG A 356 5.48 18.36 30.35
N CYS A 357 5.80 19.08 29.29
CA CYS A 357 7.16 19.30 28.81
C CYS A 357 7.38 20.82 28.61
N PRO A 358 7.70 21.57 29.68
CA PRO A 358 7.67 23.04 29.65
C PRO A 358 8.78 23.68 28.82
N GLU A 359 9.98 23.10 28.87
CA GLU A 359 11.18 23.65 28.22
C GLU A 359 11.42 23.04 26.84
N ASN A 360 11.44 21.71 26.76
CA ASN A 360 11.64 20.93 25.55
C ASN A 360 10.89 19.60 25.62
N TRP A 361 10.85 18.82 24.54
CA TRP A 361 10.09 17.57 24.44
C TRP A 361 10.72 16.35 25.13
N HIS A 362 11.95 16.46 25.65
CA HIS A 362 12.64 15.41 26.39
C HIS A 362 12.39 15.53 27.91
N ASP A 363 12.40 16.76 28.43
CA ASP A 363 12.29 17.04 29.85
C ASP A 363 10.83 17.17 30.26
N CYS A 364 10.17 16.02 30.37
CA CYS A 364 8.76 15.91 30.69
C CYS A 364 8.52 15.34 32.10
N PHE A 365 7.45 15.80 32.75
CA PHE A 365 6.98 15.23 34.01
C PHE A 365 5.48 14.93 33.96
N PHE A 366 5.04 13.93 34.74
CA PHE A 366 3.62 13.62 34.88
C PHE A 366 2.98 14.49 35.96
N GLN A 367 2.06 15.34 35.54
CA GLN A 367 1.19 16.09 36.41
C GLN A 367 -0.09 15.29 36.66
N ARG A 368 -0.35 14.95 37.94
CA ARG A 368 -1.56 14.25 38.39
C ARG A 368 -2.49 15.12 39.23
N HIS A 369 -1.99 16.23 39.76
CA HIS A 369 -2.71 17.10 40.68
C HIS A 369 -3.29 18.33 40.00
N TYR A 370 -4.54 18.63 40.32
CA TYR A 370 -5.22 19.84 39.90
C TYR A 370 -4.57 21.07 40.55
N ILE A 371 -4.08 21.99 39.72
CA ILE A 371 -3.47 23.26 40.09
C ILE A 371 -4.17 24.39 39.33
N ASP A 372 -3.96 25.64 39.73
CA ASP A 372 -4.66 26.80 39.15
C ASP A 372 -4.39 27.00 37.65
N SER A 373 -3.26 26.50 37.13
CA SER A 373 -2.92 26.55 35.71
C SER A 373 -3.50 25.41 34.87
N THR A 374 -4.30 24.51 35.47
CA THR A 374 -4.99 23.43 34.73
C THR A 374 -6.14 24.01 33.89
N PRO A 375 -6.27 23.60 32.61
CA PRO A 375 -7.41 23.99 31.79
C PRO A 375 -8.76 23.68 32.47
N LYS A 376 -9.65 24.66 32.56
CA LYS A 376 -10.98 24.54 33.21
C LYS A 376 -11.89 23.45 32.61
N VAL A 377 -11.54 22.94 31.42
CA VAL A 377 -12.24 21.81 30.78
C VAL A 377 -11.99 20.49 31.51
N LEU A 378 -10.85 20.36 32.20
CA LEU A 378 -10.55 19.21 33.04
C LEU A 378 -11.17 19.40 34.43
N LYS A 379 -11.66 18.33 35.04
CA LYS A 379 -12.26 18.37 36.38
C LYS A 379 -11.45 17.53 37.36
N ALA A 380 -11.32 17.98 38.60
CA ALA A 380 -10.68 17.18 39.64
C ALA A 380 -11.69 16.17 40.23
N ILE A 381 -11.25 14.92 40.39
CA ILE A 381 -11.94 13.90 41.19
C ILE A 381 -11.02 13.40 42.29
N THR A 382 -11.59 13.02 43.44
CA THR A 382 -10.84 12.38 44.52
C THR A 382 -10.88 10.87 44.36
N ILE A 383 -9.72 10.23 44.28
CA ILE A 383 -9.63 8.76 44.29
C ILE A 383 -9.08 8.31 45.65
N GLU A 384 -9.78 7.39 46.31
CA GLU A 384 -9.31 6.71 47.51
C GLU A 384 -8.42 5.52 47.14
N THR A 385 -7.16 5.57 47.53
CA THR A 385 -6.24 4.42 47.41
C THR A 385 -5.88 3.90 48.80
N LYS A 386 -5.54 2.61 48.93
CA LYS A 386 -5.24 1.90 50.20
C LYS A 386 -4.18 2.56 51.10
N LYS A 387 -3.47 3.59 50.63
CA LYS A 387 -2.45 4.31 51.43
C LYS A 387 -2.54 5.85 51.40
N ARG A 388 -3.50 6.49 50.69
CA ARG A 388 -3.77 7.96 50.75
C ARG A 388 -4.90 8.39 49.80
N LYS A 389 -5.60 9.48 50.14
CA LYS A 389 -6.51 10.22 49.23
C LYS A 389 -5.68 11.10 48.31
N SER A 390 -5.91 11.06 47.00
CA SER A 390 -5.21 11.95 46.05
C SER A 390 -6.13 12.36 44.91
N PRO A 391 -6.21 13.66 44.58
CA PRO A 391 -7.02 14.15 43.48
C PRO A 391 -6.36 13.81 42.13
N ILE A 392 -7.15 13.38 41.14
CA ILE A 392 -6.76 13.10 39.74
C ILE A 392 -7.70 13.86 38.78
N PHE A 393 -7.26 14.14 37.55
CA PHE A 393 -8.03 14.80 36.50
C PHE A 393 -9.02 13.87 35.78
N ILE A 394 -10.21 14.35 35.42
CA ILE A 394 -11.14 13.79 34.41
C ILE A 394 -11.23 14.74 33.21
#